data_AF-A0A1M6WCM4-F1
#
_entry.id   AF-A0A1M6WCM4-F1
#
_cell.length_a   1.000
_cell.length_b   1.000
_cell.length_c   1.000
_cell.angle_alpha   90.00
_cell.angle_beta   90.00
_cell.angle_gamma   90.00
#
_symmetry.space_group_name_H-M   'P 1'
#
loop_
_entity.id
_entity.type
_entity.pdbx_description
1 polymer ?
#
loop_
_entity_poly.entity_id
_entity_poly.type
_entity_poly.pdbx_seq_one_letter_code
_entity_poly.pdbx_strand_id
1 'polypeptide(L)'
;MKRLLFCLLVVYASASAAQDTEKAVTLDEVTVKGAHTIHKVDGQWLYPSKQQIENSTNGYSLLAKLTLPHIRVDEAMNNITALTNLGTVQVCINDIIASREELQTLDLQGIDHIEFIDNPGVRYGEGVAYIINIKVKKAVSGYVFGTQLTESIFGYGHNFKLSKV
;
A
#
# COMPACT_ATOMS: atom_id res chain seq x y z
N MET A 1 -18.69 60.75 -45.03
CA MET A 1 -17.40 61.11 -45.67
C MET A 1 -16.27 60.43 -44.90
N LYS A 2 -15.33 59.82 -45.64
CA LYS A 2 -13.91 59.49 -45.30
C LYS A 2 -13.66 58.63 -44.04
N ARG A 3 -13.33 57.33 -44.14
CA ARG A 3 -12.11 56.65 -44.68
C ARG A 3 -10.84 56.87 -43.84
N LEU A 4 -10.14 55.75 -43.62
CA LEU A 4 -8.70 55.59 -43.30
C LEU A 4 -8.34 55.93 -41.83
N LEU A 5 -7.45 55.23 -41.13
CA LEU A 5 -6.28 54.46 -41.58
C LEU A 5 -5.86 53.44 -40.50
N PHE A 6 -5.30 52.35 -40.99
CA PHE A 6 -4.70 51.19 -40.33
C PHE A 6 -3.23 51.49 -39.91
N CYS A 7 -2.62 50.59 -39.11
CA CYS A 7 -1.20 50.53 -38.65
C CYS A 7 -0.82 51.49 -37.49
N LEU A 8 -0.07 51.12 -36.44
CA LEU A 8 1.10 50.23 -36.36
C LEU A 8 1.35 49.83 -34.86
N LEU A 9 1.51 48.53 -34.62
CA LEU A 9 2.47 47.84 -33.74
C LEU A 9 3.26 48.69 -32.70
N VAL A 10 3.15 48.38 -31.39
CA VAL A 10 4.28 48.19 -30.44
C VAL A 10 3.76 47.46 -29.17
N VAL A 11 4.31 46.28 -28.95
CA VAL A 11 4.29 45.45 -27.73
C VAL A 11 4.96 46.19 -26.57
N TYR A 12 4.45 46.13 -25.33
CA TYR A 12 5.26 45.82 -24.13
C TYR A 12 4.40 45.62 -22.87
N ALA A 13 4.44 44.38 -22.38
CA ALA A 13 4.45 43.91 -20.99
C ALA A 13 3.37 44.37 -19.99
N SER A 14 2.66 43.38 -19.42
CA SER A 14 2.65 43.15 -17.96
C SER A 14 2.08 41.77 -17.60
N ALA A 15 2.97 40.95 -17.03
CA ALA A 15 2.76 39.90 -16.04
C ALA A 15 1.65 38.84 -16.25
N SER A 16 2.09 37.64 -16.63
CA SER A 16 1.41 36.39 -16.34
C SER A 16 1.22 36.21 -14.82
N ALA A 17 -0.02 36.18 -14.37
CA ALA A 17 -0.41 35.43 -13.19
C ALA A 17 -1.31 34.30 -13.69
N ALA A 18 -0.69 33.18 -14.07
CA ALA A 18 -1.40 31.93 -14.26
C ALA A 18 -2.02 31.56 -12.92
N GLN A 19 -3.34 31.69 -12.80
CA GLN A 19 -4.10 31.18 -11.67
C GLN A 19 -4.15 29.66 -11.82
N ASP A 20 -3.12 28.98 -11.33
CA ASP A 20 -3.13 27.54 -11.14
C ASP A 20 -4.12 27.25 -10.02
N THR A 21 -5.37 27.04 -10.45
CA THR A 21 -6.45 26.65 -9.55
C THR A 21 -6.23 25.17 -9.31
N GLU A 22 -5.42 24.84 -8.31
CA GLU A 22 -5.31 23.50 -7.77
C GLU A 22 -6.71 23.05 -7.36
N LYS A 23 -7.39 22.36 -8.26
CA LYS A 23 -8.59 21.60 -7.95
C LYS A 23 -8.14 20.47 -7.05
N ALA A 24 -8.17 20.71 -5.75
CA ALA A 24 -8.20 19.66 -4.75
C ALA A 24 -9.46 18.84 -5.03
N VAL A 25 -9.30 17.79 -5.84
CA VAL A 25 -10.31 16.76 -6.03
C VAL A 25 -10.36 16.00 -4.71
N THR A 26 -11.24 16.43 -3.82
CA THR A 26 -11.71 15.61 -2.71
C THR A 26 -12.52 14.48 -3.34
N LEU A 27 -11.87 13.34 -3.57
CA LEU A 27 -12.56 12.12 -3.95
C LEU A 27 -13.35 11.67 -2.71
N ASP A 28 -14.63 12.06 -2.67
CA ASP A 28 -15.61 11.44 -1.80
C ASP A 28 -15.52 9.94 -2.01
N GLU A 29 -15.20 9.25 -0.93
CA GLU A 29 -14.98 7.83 -0.82
C GLU A 29 -16.08 7.06 -1.55
N VAL A 30 -15.77 6.62 -2.77
CA VAL A 30 -16.64 5.72 -3.52
C VAL A 30 -16.72 4.45 -2.68
N THR A 31 -17.94 4.07 -2.31
CA THR A 31 -18.25 2.74 -1.76
C THR A 31 -17.90 1.69 -2.81
N VAL A 32 -16.63 1.35 -2.96
CA VAL A 32 -16.16 0.28 -3.83
C VAL A 32 -16.15 -1.01 -3.02
N LYS A 33 -17.07 -1.92 -3.36
CA LYS A 33 -17.11 -3.30 -2.85
C LYS A 33 -15.94 -4.17 -3.39
N GLY A 34 -14.80 -3.56 -3.72
CA GLY A 34 -13.62 -4.19 -4.31
C GLY A 34 -12.42 -4.08 -3.39
N ALA A 35 -11.39 -4.89 -3.64
CA ALA A 35 -10.12 -4.77 -2.93
C ALA A 35 -9.58 -3.35 -3.07
N HIS A 36 -9.19 -2.72 -1.96
CA HIS A 36 -8.62 -1.38 -1.98
C HIS A 36 -7.10 -1.48 -1.96
N THR A 37 -6.40 -0.76 -2.84
CA THR A 37 -4.93 -0.73 -2.89
C THR A 37 -4.42 0.67 -2.62
N ILE A 38 -3.63 0.85 -1.55
CA ILE A 38 -2.97 2.12 -1.22
C ILE A 38 -1.51 2.02 -1.63
N HIS A 39 -1.07 2.90 -2.53
CA HIS A 39 0.35 3.00 -2.90
C HIS A 39 1.11 3.79 -1.82
N LYS A 40 2.29 3.29 -1.46
CA LYS A 40 3.23 3.83 -0.47
C LYS A 40 4.61 3.97 -1.13
N VAL A 41 5.52 4.65 -0.43
CA VAL A 41 6.91 4.80 -0.87
C VAL A 41 7.63 3.44 -0.90
N ASP A 42 7.30 2.57 0.05
CA ASP A 42 7.90 1.24 0.20
C ASP A 42 7.11 0.12 -0.51
N GLY A 43 6.08 0.46 -1.30
CA GLY A 43 5.26 -0.50 -2.06
C GLY A 43 3.77 -0.22 -2.01
N GLN A 44 2.94 -1.22 -1.73
CA GLN A 44 1.48 -1.06 -1.70
C GLN A 44 0.81 -1.87 -0.59
N TRP A 45 -0.27 -1.34 -0.03
CA TRP A 45 -1.12 -2.05 0.92
C TRP A 45 -2.38 -2.52 0.20
N LEU A 46 -2.65 -3.81 0.25
CA LEU A 46 -3.84 -4.43 -0.31
C LEU A 46 -4.82 -4.80 0.79
N TYR A 47 -6.04 -4.28 0.68
CA TYR A 47 -7.15 -4.60 1.57
C TYR A 47 -8.05 -5.61 0.87
N PRO A 48 -8.05 -6.88 1.30
CA PRO A 48 -8.88 -7.91 0.71
C PRO A 48 -10.36 -7.59 0.96
N SER A 49 -11.20 -7.78 -0.05
CA SER A 49 -12.65 -7.66 0.10
C SER A 49 -13.20 -8.86 0.88
N LYS A 50 -14.38 -8.69 1.50
CA LYS A 50 -15.07 -9.80 2.19
C LYS A 50 -15.25 -11.02 1.28
N GLN A 51 -15.58 -10.81 0.01
CA GLN A 51 -15.73 -11.89 -0.96
C GLN A 51 -14.40 -12.61 -1.24
N GLN A 52 -13.27 -11.90 -1.26
CA GLN A 52 -11.96 -12.53 -1.43
C GLN A 52 -11.60 -13.38 -0.21
N ILE A 53 -11.89 -12.89 1.00
CA ILE A 53 -11.71 -13.64 2.25
C ILE A 53 -12.61 -14.88 2.30
N GLU A 54 -13.91 -14.73 2.07
CA GLU A 54 -14.91 -15.80 2.16
C GLU A 54 -14.68 -16.92 1.15
N ASN A 55 -14.21 -16.59 -0.05
CA ASN A 55 -13.95 -17.61 -1.05
C ASN A 55 -12.62 -18.35 -0.78
N SER A 56 -11.78 -17.87 0.13
CA SER A 56 -10.42 -18.38 0.37
C SER A 56 -10.38 -19.36 1.52
N THR A 57 -9.53 -20.38 1.38
CA THR A 57 -9.39 -21.48 2.34
C THR A 57 -8.17 -21.31 3.23
N ASN A 58 -7.11 -20.66 2.72
CA ASN A 58 -5.85 -20.43 3.41
C ASN A 58 -5.12 -19.19 2.86
N GLY A 59 -3.95 -18.86 3.43
CA GLY A 59 -3.14 -17.72 3.01
C GLY A 59 -2.75 -17.74 1.53
N TYR A 60 -2.38 -18.90 0.97
CA TYR A 60 -2.04 -19.04 -0.45
C TYR A 60 -3.23 -18.71 -1.36
N SER A 61 -4.42 -19.25 -1.05
CA SER A 61 -5.65 -19.01 -1.81
C SER A 61 -6.07 -17.55 -1.78
N LEU A 62 -5.81 -16.86 -0.66
CA LEU A 62 -6.06 -15.42 -0.55
C LEU A 62 -5.08 -14.63 -1.40
N LEU A 63 -3.78 -14.89 -1.26
CA LEU A 63 -2.75 -14.21 -2.05
C LEU A 63 -2.93 -14.45 -3.56
N ALA A 64 -3.42 -15.62 -3.98
CA ALA A 64 -3.74 -15.93 -5.37
C ALA A 64 -4.90 -15.10 -5.94
N LYS A 65 -5.82 -14.65 -5.08
CA LYS A 65 -6.96 -13.80 -5.48
C LYS A 65 -6.67 -12.31 -5.39
N LEU A 66 -5.60 -11.96 -4.69
CA LEU A 66 -5.09 -10.61 -4.67
C LEU A 66 -4.25 -10.38 -5.92
N THR A 67 -4.44 -9.22 -6.54
CA THR A 67 -3.62 -8.83 -7.69
C THR A 67 -2.28 -8.31 -7.17
N LEU A 68 -1.34 -9.24 -6.99
CA LEU A 68 0.03 -8.94 -6.61
C LEU A 68 0.88 -8.66 -7.85
N PRO A 69 1.50 -7.47 -7.98
CA PRO A 69 2.35 -7.14 -9.11
C PRO A 69 3.56 -8.07 -9.16
N HIS A 70 3.87 -8.61 -10.34
CA HIS A 70 5.09 -9.41 -10.57
C HIS A 70 5.22 -10.66 -9.69
N ILE A 71 4.16 -11.10 -9.01
CA ILE A 71 4.14 -12.32 -8.20
C ILE A 71 3.18 -13.32 -8.82
N ARG A 72 3.60 -14.59 -8.83
CA ARG A 72 2.74 -15.73 -9.15
C ARG A 72 2.56 -16.59 -7.91
N VAL A 73 1.31 -16.90 -7.60
CA VAL A 73 0.93 -17.79 -6.50
C VAL A 73 0.29 -19.04 -7.08
N ASP A 74 0.87 -20.20 -6.79
CA ASP A 74 0.33 -21.50 -7.15
C ASP A 74 -0.21 -22.18 -5.89
N GLU A 75 -1.52 -22.06 -5.66
CA GLU A 75 -2.21 -22.57 -4.46
C GLU A 75 -2.04 -24.08 -4.27
N ALA A 76 -2.19 -24.86 -5.35
CA ALA A 76 -2.06 -26.32 -5.31
C ALA A 76 -0.66 -26.78 -4.87
N MET A 77 0.37 -26.01 -5.20
CA MET A 77 1.76 -26.31 -4.85
C MET A 77 2.21 -25.59 -3.57
N ASN A 78 1.36 -24.74 -2.99
CA ASN A 78 1.69 -23.83 -1.88
C ASN A 78 3.01 -23.10 -2.17
N ASN A 79 3.12 -22.54 -3.37
CA ASN A 79 4.34 -21.90 -3.86
C ASN A 79 4.05 -20.45 -4.30
N ILE A 80 5.00 -19.56 -4.00
CA ILE A 80 4.92 -18.14 -4.35
C ILE A 80 6.24 -17.78 -5.02
N THR A 81 6.16 -17.33 -6.26
CA THR A 81 7.33 -17.09 -7.11
C THR A 81 7.29 -15.67 -7.66
N ALA A 82 8.44 -14.99 -7.67
CA ALA A 82 8.57 -13.75 -8.40
C ALA A 82 8.63 -14.06 -9.90
N LEU A 83 7.82 -13.35 -10.69
CA LEU A 83 7.87 -13.42 -12.16
C LEU A 83 9.09 -12.68 -12.72
N THR A 84 9.69 -11.80 -11.92
CA THR A 84 10.94 -11.13 -12.25
C THR A 84 12.12 -11.95 -11.74
N ASN A 85 13.18 -12.10 -12.54
CA ASN A 85 14.44 -12.73 -12.12
C ASN A 85 15.25 -11.88 -11.10
N LEU A 86 14.57 -11.02 -10.33
CA LEU A 86 15.18 -10.08 -9.39
C LEU A 86 15.48 -10.70 -8.03
N GLY A 87 14.89 -11.87 -7.72
CA GLY A 87 15.12 -12.54 -6.45
C GLY A 87 13.94 -13.40 -6.01
N THR A 88 13.96 -13.79 -4.74
CA THR A 88 12.91 -14.58 -4.11
C THR A 88 11.83 -13.70 -3.48
N VAL A 89 10.69 -14.31 -3.19
CA VAL A 89 9.60 -13.68 -2.45
C VAL A 89 9.62 -14.22 -1.04
N GLN A 90 9.59 -13.32 -0.07
CA GLN A 90 9.44 -13.69 1.34
C GLN A 90 8.03 -13.36 1.81
N VAL A 91 7.42 -14.29 2.55
CA VAL A 91 6.11 -14.08 3.16
C VAL A 91 6.28 -13.96 4.67
N CYS A 92 5.65 -12.94 5.23
CA CYS A 92 5.64 -12.67 6.66
C CYS A 92 4.19 -12.59 7.17
N ILE A 93 3.99 -12.93 8.44
CA ILE A 93 2.76 -12.64 9.18
C ILE A 93 3.17 -11.74 10.34
N ASN A 94 2.60 -10.53 10.41
CA ASN A 94 2.98 -9.51 11.40
C ASN A 94 4.51 -9.29 11.51
N ASP A 95 5.17 -9.08 10.37
CA ASP A 95 6.62 -8.82 10.28
C ASP A 95 7.54 -10.01 10.61
N ILE A 96 6.98 -11.17 10.94
CA ILE A 96 7.72 -12.41 11.23
C ILE A 96 7.63 -13.33 10.02
N ILE A 97 8.75 -13.94 9.62
CA ILE A 97 8.79 -14.91 8.51
C ILE A 97 7.81 -16.05 8.78
N ALA A 98 6.88 -16.24 7.86
CA ALA A 98 5.82 -17.23 8.00
C ALA A 98 6.28 -18.60 7.49
N SER A 99 5.98 -19.66 8.24
CA SER A 99 6.13 -21.03 7.77
C SER A 99 5.00 -21.40 6.80
N ARG A 100 5.19 -22.51 6.07
CA ARG A 100 4.14 -23.05 5.18
C ARG A 100 2.91 -23.48 5.99
N GLU A 101 3.11 -24.10 7.17
CA GLU A 101 2.00 -24.48 8.04
C GLU A 101 1.25 -23.26 8.59
N GLU A 102 1.96 -22.18 8.94
CA GLU A 102 1.34 -20.95 9.42
C GLU A 102 0.47 -20.29 8.34
N LEU A 103 0.93 -20.26 7.09
CA LEU A 103 0.12 -19.77 5.97
C LEU A 103 -1.09 -20.66 5.66
N GLN A 104 -0.99 -21.96 5.92
CA GLN A 104 -2.10 -22.90 5.74
C GLN A 104 -3.15 -22.81 6.86
N THR A 105 -2.71 -22.55 8.09
CA THR A 105 -3.55 -22.46 9.29
C THR A 105 -3.95 -21.03 9.66
N LEU A 106 -3.58 -20.06 8.83
CA LEU A 106 -3.87 -18.64 9.01
C LEU A 106 -5.38 -18.39 9.08
N ASP A 107 -5.83 -17.71 10.14
CA ASP A 107 -7.21 -17.22 10.22
C ASP A 107 -7.41 -16.02 9.28
N LEU A 108 -8.10 -16.27 8.17
CA LEU A 108 -8.36 -15.26 7.15
C LEU A 108 -9.32 -14.17 7.64
N GLN A 109 -10.20 -14.46 8.60
CA GLN A 109 -11.16 -13.48 9.12
C GLN A 109 -10.47 -12.40 9.97
N GLY A 110 -9.30 -12.71 10.53
CA GLY A 110 -8.47 -11.79 11.29
C GLY A 110 -7.58 -10.89 10.44
N ILE A 111 -7.54 -11.06 9.11
CA ILE A 111 -6.67 -10.27 8.24
C ILE A 111 -7.19 -8.83 8.13
N ASP A 112 -6.31 -7.87 8.43
CA ASP A 112 -6.60 -6.46 8.28
C ASP A 112 -6.22 -5.97 6.88
N HIS A 113 -4.98 -6.22 6.48
CA HIS A 113 -4.45 -5.89 5.16
C HIS A 113 -3.17 -6.68 4.87
N ILE A 114 -2.73 -6.62 3.62
CA ILE A 114 -1.48 -7.22 3.15
C ILE A 114 -0.58 -6.08 2.69
N GLU A 115 0.63 -5.99 3.24
CA GLU A 115 1.66 -5.07 2.76
C GLU A 115 2.50 -5.80 1.72
N PHE A 116 2.54 -5.28 0.51
CA PHE A 116 3.44 -5.72 -0.55
C PHE A 116 4.57 -4.69 -0.66
N ILE A 117 5.80 -5.15 -0.46
CA ILE A 117 7.00 -4.33 -0.52
C ILE A 117 7.78 -4.76 -1.76
N ASP A 118 7.89 -3.85 -2.73
CA ASP A 118 8.79 -3.98 -3.87
C ASP A 118 10.12 -3.31 -3.52
N ASN A 119 11.22 -4.04 -3.65
CA ASN A 119 12.57 -3.61 -3.24
C ASN A 119 12.76 -3.46 -1.71
N PRO A 120 12.66 -4.57 -0.95
CA PRO A 120 13.01 -4.55 0.45
C PRO A 120 14.50 -4.22 0.62
N GLY A 121 14.81 -3.33 1.56
CA GLY A 121 16.19 -2.99 1.87
C GLY A 121 17.00 -4.21 2.37
N VAL A 122 18.32 -4.06 2.45
CA VAL A 122 19.29 -5.12 2.85
C VAL A 122 18.99 -5.84 4.18
N ARG A 123 18.12 -5.27 5.02
CA ARG A 123 17.73 -5.82 6.32
C ARG A 123 16.92 -7.11 6.23
N TYR A 124 16.38 -7.44 5.05
CA TYR A 124 15.53 -8.61 4.85
C TYR A 124 16.25 -9.83 4.28
N GLY A 125 17.56 -9.72 4.05
CA GLY A 125 18.38 -10.80 3.49
C GLY A 125 18.82 -10.51 2.06
N GLU A 126 19.93 -11.14 1.68
CA GLU A 126 20.47 -11.02 0.32
C GLU A 126 19.58 -11.80 -0.67
N GLY A 127 19.22 -11.18 -1.78
CA GLY A 127 18.44 -11.83 -2.86
C GLY A 127 16.93 -11.87 -2.66
N VAL A 128 16.38 -11.21 -1.63
CA VAL A 128 14.93 -11.00 -1.49
C VAL A 128 14.51 -9.80 -2.33
N ALA A 129 13.65 -10.01 -3.31
CA ALA A 129 13.17 -8.94 -4.19
C ALA A 129 11.83 -8.36 -3.75
N TYR A 130 11.01 -9.17 -3.05
CA TYR A 130 9.68 -8.79 -2.62
C TYR A 130 9.36 -9.34 -1.24
N ILE A 131 8.57 -8.59 -0.49
CA ILE A 131 7.98 -9.06 0.77
C ILE A 131 6.48 -8.93 0.69
N ILE A 132 5.80 -10.00 1.11
CA ILE A 132 4.37 -10.04 1.31
C ILE A 132 4.13 -10.19 2.81
N ASN A 133 3.76 -9.12 3.48
CA ASN A 133 3.48 -9.13 4.92
C ASN A 133 1.98 -9.13 5.16
N ILE A 134 1.47 -10.21 5.76
CA ILE A 134 0.06 -10.33 6.11
C ILE A 134 -0.13 -9.76 7.52
N LYS A 135 -0.82 -8.63 7.62
CA LYS A 135 -1.17 -8.02 8.90
C LYS A 135 -2.49 -8.61 9.38
N VAL A 136 -2.45 -9.28 10.53
CA VAL A 136 -3.66 -9.77 11.20
C VAL A 136 -3.95 -8.93 12.43
N LYS A 137 -5.21 -8.50 12.57
CA LYS A 137 -5.72 -8.01 13.84
C LYS A 137 -5.78 -9.21 14.78
N LYS A 138 -4.90 -9.23 15.80
CA LYS A 138 -5.11 -10.14 16.93
C LYS A 138 -6.54 -9.93 17.41
N ALA A 139 -7.38 -10.97 17.34
CA ALA A 139 -8.65 -10.93 18.02
C ALA A 139 -8.36 -10.52 19.47
N VAL A 140 -9.00 -9.46 19.95
CA VAL A 140 -8.94 -9.08 21.36
C VAL A 140 -9.75 -10.11 22.14
N SER A 141 -9.18 -11.30 22.25
CA SER A 141 -9.71 -12.43 22.99
C SER A 141 -8.54 -13.14 23.66
N GLY A 142 -8.00 -12.48 24.69
CA GLY A 142 -7.54 -13.17 25.90
C GLY A 142 -6.34 -14.12 25.83
N TYR A 143 -5.46 -14.05 24.83
CA TYR A 143 -4.19 -14.79 24.86
C TYR A 143 -2.98 -13.85 24.73
N VAL A 144 -2.48 -13.44 25.89
CA VAL A 144 -1.20 -12.75 26.06
C VAL A 144 -0.09 -13.78 25.86
N PHE A 145 0.35 -13.97 24.62
CA PHE A 145 1.67 -14.56 24.38
C PHE A 145 2.71 -13.45 24.43
N GLY A 146 3.50 -13.47 25.50
CA GLY A 146 4.87 -12.94 25.55
C GLY A 146 5.00 -11.42 25.42
N THR A 147 5.27 -10.78 26.54
CA THR A 147 5.71 -9.38 26.66
C THR A 147 6.89 -9.04 25.73
N GLN A 148 6.63 -8.26 24.69
CA GLN A 148 7.55 -7.20 24.24
C GLN A 148 6.75 -6.15 23.46
N LEU A 149 6.24 -5.17 24.20
CA LEU A 149 5.76 -3.91 23.64
C LEU A 149 6.99 -3.12 23.23
N THR A 150 7.50 -3.36 22.03
CA THR A 150 8.48 -2.46 21.43
C THR A 150 7.72 -1.20 21.04
N GLU A 151 7.80 -0.19 21.90
CA GLU A 151 7.41 1.18 21.60
C GLU A 151 8.25 1.69 20.42
N SER A 152 7.82 1.45 19.19
CA SER A 152 8.25 2.26 18.05
C SER A 152 7.34 3.47 17.95
N ILE A 153 7.70 4.48 18.73
CA ILE A 153 7.29 5.88 18.52
C ILE A 153 7.56 6.21 17.05
N PHE A 154 6.50 6.32 16.24
CA PHE A 154 6.57 6.93 14.92
C PHE A 154 6.85 8.43 15.12
N GLY A 155 8.13 8.75 15.29
CA GLY A 155 8.64 10.11 15.33
C GLY A 155 8.64 10.72 13.94
N TYR A 156 7.48 11.16 13.47
CA TYR A 156 7.36 12.17 12.41
C TYR A 156 6.16 13.06 12.71
N GLY A 157 6.43 14.22 13.30
CA GLY A 157 5.41 15.20 13.65
C GLY A 157 6.05 16.52 14.02
N HIS A 158 6.53 17.22 13.00
CA HIS A 158 7.01 18.59 13.06
C HIS A 158 6.06 19.52 13.85
N ASN A 159 6.65 20.26 14.79
CA ASN A 159 6.30 21.61 15.23
C ASN A 159 4.88 22.14 14.90
N PHE A 160 4.00 22.18 15.90
CA PHE A 160 3.02 23.26 15.97
C PHE A 160 2.99 23.88 17.37
N LYS A 161 3.39 25.15 17.40
CA LYS A 161 3.42 26.03 18.55
C LYS A 161 2.08 26.74 18.65
N LEU A 162 1.35 26.55 19.76
CA LEU A 162 0.27 27.42 20.25
C LEU A 162 0.33 27.32 21.80
N SER A 163 0.86 28.29 22.55
CA SER A 163 0.36 29.63 22.89
C SER A 163 -0.80 29.63 23.89
N LYS A 164 -0.52 30.22 25.08
CA LYS A 164 -1.42 30.72 26.15
C LYS A 164 -2.26 29.67 26.89
N VAL A 165 -2.31 29.69 28.23
CA VAL A 165 -2.57 30.83 29.14
C VAL A 165 -1.61 30.84 30.33
#